data_AF-A0A7C7S4V6-F1
#
_entry.id   AF-A0A7C7S4V6-F1
#
_cell.length_a   1.000
_cell.length_b   1.000
_cell.length_c   1.000
_cell.angle_alpha   90.00
_cell.angle_beta   90.00
_cell.angle_gamma   90.00
#
_symmetry.space_group_name_H-M   'P 1'
#
loop_
_entity.id
_entity.type
_entity.pdbx_description
1 polymer ?
#
loop_
_entity_poly.entity_id
_entity_poly.type
_entity_poly.pdbx_seq_one_letter_code
_entity_poly.pdbx_strand_id
1 'polypeptide(L)'
;MKLSRRDFLKLGALTLGSLGTLAFAPYPDPRDEREIPLLPIARIAVDRQAAIYREPREHSWVVRWTLQDELLNIYYTLTPPEGPAYNPFWFRVWDGYIHSAYVQTVYYRYNTPLESIPESGQLAEVTVPYTQAYQHSRAQGWQEHHFRLYYETTHWITDIVEGPDNRPWYQLTSEATDYLVYYVPATHLRPISPDEIAPISPDLPGDAKRIEISLERQFLTAYEVDKVVFGARISSGMGQKDVPVGTRTPKGEYHITSKSPSKHMGSLSASGAPGTYSLPGVPWTSFFIYESGVALHGTFWHNNFGIPMSHGCINLRNADAKWLFRWVTPAYEYPIADRFGWDVRGYGTRVSIK
;
A
#
# COMPACT_ATOMS: atom_id res chain seq x y z
N MET A 1 29.98 26.65 46.29
CA MET A 1 30.91 26.35 45.17
C MET A 1 30.64 27.36 44.07
N LYS A 2 31.57 28.28 43.76
CA LYS A 2 31.37 29.32 42.72
C LYS A 2 31.80 28.73 41.37
N LEU A 3 30.84 28.38 40.52
CA LEU A 3 31.11 27.97 39.13
C LEU A 3 31.69 29.16 38.35
N SER A 4 32.82 28.95 37.67
CA SER A 4 33.39 30.00 36.82
C SER A 4 32.58 30.14 35.53
N ARG A 5 32.60 31.32 34.90
CA ARG A 5 31.95 31.54 33.59
C ARG A 5 32.40 30.55 32.51
N ARG A 6 33.61 30.01 32.66
CA ARG A 6 34.19 29.02 31.74
C ARG A 6 33.62 27.61 31.96
N ASP A 7 33.26 27.28 33.18
CA ASP A 7 32.61 26.00 33.53
C ASP A 7 31.12 26.01 33.18
N PHE A 8 30.45 27.16 33.29
CA PHE A 8 29.07 27.35 32.81
C PHE A 8 28.95 27.15 31.29
N LEU A 9 29.92 27.66 30.51
CA LEU A 9 29.95 27.47 29.05
C LEU A 9 30.25 26.01 28.66
N LYS A 10 31.06 25.28 29.45
CA LYS A 10 31.29 23.84 29.24
C LYS A 10 30.05 23.01 29.57
N LEU A 11 29.31 23.36 30.62
CA LEU A 11 28.02 22.71 30.93
C LEU A 11 26.97 23.00 29.84
N GLY A 12 26.90 24.23 29.33
CA GLY A 12 25.98 24.62 28.25
C GLY A 12 26.27 23.92 26.92
N ALA A 13 27.55 23.70 26.60
CA ALA A 13 27.96 22.96 25.40
C ALA A 13 27.62 21.46 25.49
N LEU A 14 27.68 20.87 26.69
CA LEU A 14 27.27 19.47 26.91
C LEU A 14 25.75 19.27 26.81
N THR A 15 24.94 20.27 27.19
CA THR A 15 23.47 20.21 27.06
C THR A 15 22.96 20.47 25.64
N LEU A 16 23.71 21.21 24.81
CA LEU A 16 23.37 21.42 23.39
C LEU A 16 23.87 20.27 22.50
N GLY A 17 24.94 19.58 22.89
CA GLY A 17 25.43 18.38 22.19
C GLY A 17 24.45 17.20 22.24
N SER A 18 23.65 17.09 23.32
CA SER A 18 22.63 16.04 23.47
C SER A 18 21.29 16.33 22.78
N LEU A 19 21.05 17.57 22.34
CA LEU A 19 19.85 17.96 21.58
C LEU A 19 20.10 18.02 20.06
N GLY A 20 21.36 18.09 19.63
CA GLY A 20 21.76 18.11 18.22
C GLY A 20 21.90 16.74 17.55
N THR A 21 21.96 15.65 18.32
CA THR A 21 22.11 14.28 17.79
C THR A 21 20.80 13.61 17.39
N LEU A 22 19.64 14.21 17.69
CA LEU A 22 18.32 13.69 17.30
C LEU A 22 17.88 14.14 15.89
N ALA A 23 18.63 15.02 15.22
CA ALA A 23 18.27 15.56 13.91
C ALA A 23 18.97 14.87 12.72
N PHE A 24 19.94 13.98 12.97
CA PHE A 24 20.69 13.27 11.92
C PHE A 24 21.10 11.86 12.38
N ALA A 25 20.13 10.99 12.60
CA ALA A 25 20.38 9.55 12.50
C ALA A 25 20.15 9.17 11.03
N PRO A 26 21.19 8.84 10.23
CA PRO A 26 21.04 8.48 8.81
C PRO A 26 20.35 7.13 8.60
N TYR A 27 20.05 6.41 9.67
CA TYR A 27 19.29 5.17 9.68
C TYR A 27 18.20 5.26 10.74
N PRO A 28 16.97 4.80 10.46
CA PRO A 28 15.95 4.72 11.48
C PRO A 28 16.47 3.80 12.60
N ASP A 29 16.85 4.41 13.72
CA ASP A 29 17.16 3.72 14.96
C ASP A 29 15.94 2.84 15.31
N PRO A 30 16.09 1.52 15.50
CA PRO A 30 14.99 0.70 16.00
C PRO A 30 14.64 1.20 17.39
N ARG A 31 13.54 1.95 17.51
CA ARG A 31 12.88 2.15 18.80
C ARG A 31 12.80 0.79 19.48
N ASP A 32 13.18 0.71 20.75
CA ASP A 32 13.18 -0.54 21.53
C ASP A 32 11.86 -1.28 21.25
N GLU A 33 11.95 -2.45 20.63
CA GLU A 33 10.83 -3.20 20.05
C GLU A 33 9.71 -3.48 21.07
N ARG A 34 10.05 -3.38 22.36
CA ARG A 34 9.18 -3.55 23.53
C ARG A 34 8.27 -2.36 23.82
N GLU A 35 8.52 -1.18 23.25
CA GLU A 35 7.74 0.04 23.48
C GLU A 35 6.72 0.36 22.38
N ILE A 36 6.65 -0.47 21.33
CA ILE A 36 5.71 -0.26 20.24
C ILE A 36 4.33 -0.76 20.69
N PRO A 37 3.33 0.12 20.87
CA PRO A 37 2.00 -0.33 21.21
C PRO A 37 1.44 -1.20 20.07
N LEU A 38 0.83 -2.34 20.42
CA LEU A 38 0.08 -3.18 19.47
C LEU A 38 -1.18 -2.49 18.90
N LEU A 39 -1.38 -1.21 19.23
CA LEU A 39 -2.52 -0.43 18.78
C LEU A 39 -2.30 0.07 17.36
N PRO A 40 -3.37 0.13 16.55
CA PRO A 40 -3.30 0.70 15.21
C PRO A 40 -2.88 2.17 15.24
N ILE A 41 -2.06 2.55 14.26
CA ILE A 41 -1.64 3.93 14.00
C ILE A 41 -2.32 4.39 12.71
N ALA A 42 -2.67 5.66 12.62
CA ALA A 42 -3.16 6.29 11.40
C ALA A 42 -1.98 6.80 10.58
N ARG A 43 -1.76 6.27 9.38
CA ARG A 43 -0.92 6.89 8.35
C ARG A 43 -1.78 7.77 7.45
N ILE A 44 -1.40 9.03 7.31
CA ILE A 44 -2.04 9.94 6.36
C ILE A 44 -1.54 9.63 4.95
N ALA A 45 -2.46 9.25 4.07
CA ALA A 45 -2.10 8.72 2.76
C ALA A 45 -1.78 9.78 1.70
N VAL A 46 -2.28 11.00 1.87
CA VAL A 46 -2.17 12.08 0.87
C VAL A 46 -1.87 13.41 1.53
N ASP A 47 -1.17 14.29 0.82
CA ASP A 47 -0.79 15.59 1.35
C ASP A 47 -1.97 16.56 1.33
N ARG A 48 -2.24 17.20 2.49
CA ARG A 48 -3.19 18.32 2.64
C ARG A 48 -4.62 18.07 2.14
N GLN A 49 -5.08 16.83 2.07
CA GLN A 49 -6.50 16.51 1.81
C GLN A 49 -7.24 16.01 3.04
N ALA A 50 -6.51 15.66 4.11
CA ALA A 50 -7.10 15.33 5.39
C ALA A 50 -6.80 16.42 6.43
N ALA A 51 -7.72 16.58 7.36
CA ALA A 51 -7.65 17.57 8.41
C ALA A 51 -8.09 16.97 9.74
N ILE A 52 -7.53 17.51 10.82
CA ILE A 52 -7.99 17.25 12.17
C ILE A 52 -9.03 18.31 12.52
N TYR A 53 -10.21 17.86 12.90
CA TYR A 53 -11.38 18.65 13.24
C TYR A 53 -11.57 18.66 14.76
N ARG A 54 -12.14 19.75 15.28
CA ARG A 54 -12.48 19.87 16.70
C ARG A 54 -13.55 18.87 17.15
N GLU A 55 -14.51 18.59 16.26
CA GLU A 55 -15.59 17.62 16.45
C GLU A 55 -15.62 16.66 15.24
N PRO A 56 -16.11 15.42 15.40
CA PRO A 56 -16.09 14.43 14.33
C PRO A 56 -17.23 14.65 13.32
N ARG A 57 -17.17 15.78 12.59
CA ARG A 57 -18.10 16.14 11.52
C ARG A 57 -17.42 17.09 10.53
N GLU A 58 -17.76 16.98 9.25
CA GLU A 58 -17.07 17.70 8.17
C GLU A 58 -17.16 19.24 8.29
N HIS A 59 -18.26 19.75 8.83
CA HIS A 59 -18.49 21.19 9.02
C HIS A 59 -17.89 21.74 10.32
N SER A 60 -17.19 20.91 11.10
CA SER A 60 -16.48 21.37 12.30
C SER A 60 -15.31 22.29 11.92
N TRP A 61 -14.90 23.14 12.86
CA TRP A 61 -13.65 23.88 12.77
C TRP A 61 -12.47 22.92 12.56
N VAL A 62 -11.67 23.21 11.52
CA VAL A 62 -10.39 22.57 11.27
C VAL A 62 -9.37 23.11 12.27
N VAL A 63 -8.79 22.22 13.07
CA VAL A 63 -7.69 22.51 13.98
C VAL A 63 -6.40 22.66 13.19
N ARG A 64 -6.12 21.70 12.30
CA ARG A 64 -5.00 21.75 11.34
C ARG A 64 -5.18 20.79 10.18
N TRP A 65 -4.48 21.07 9.09
CA TRP A 65 -4.28 20.13 7.99
C TRP A 65 -3.15 19.14 8.30
N THR A 66 -3.24 17.94 7.75
CA THR A 66 -2.22 16.90 7.89
C THR A 66 -1.32 16.83 6.66
N LEU A 67 -0.12 16.29 6.85
CA LEU A 67 0.84 16.05 5.78
C LEU A 67 0.82 14.57 5.36
N GLN A 68 1.23 14.28 4.12
CA GLN A 68 1.42 12.90 3.68
C GLN A 68 2.45 12.19 4.58
N ASP A 69 2.18 10.93 4.89
CA ASP A 69 2.97 10.04 5.76
C ASP A 69 3.06 10.47 7.22
N GLU A 70 2.30 11.47 7.62
CA GLU A 70 2.13 11.78 9.04
C GLU A 70 1.52 10.57 9.77
N LEU A 71 2.11 10.21 10.91
CA LEU A 71 1.67 9.11 11.76
C LEU A 71 0.98 9.65 13.01
N LEU A 72 -0.29 9.29 13.20
CA LEU A 72 -1.11 9.73 14.32
C LEU A 72 -1.55 8.54 15.16
N ASN A 73 -1.46 8.66 16.48
CA ASN A 73 -2.02 7.66 17.38
C ASN A 73 -3.56 7.68 17.28
N ILE A 74 -4.15 6.50 17.10
CA ILE A 74 -5.60 6.31 17.14
C ILE A 74 -5.98 5.94 18.57
N TYR A 75 -6.78 6.79 19.23
CA TYR A 75 -7.27 6.50 20.58
C TYR A 75 -8.51 5.59 20.55
N TYR A 76 -9.43 5.86 19.62
CA TYR A 76 -10.59 5.01 19.34
C TYR A 76 -11.26 5.42 18.02
N THR A 77 -12.04 4.49 17.46
CA THR A 77 -12.87 4.70 16.28
C THR A 77 -14.29 5.04 16.70
N LEU A 78 -14.95 5.91 15.95
CA LEU A 78 -16.35 6.28 16.19
C LEU A 78 -17.10 6.50 14.87
N THR A 79 -18.43 6.40 14.92
CA THR A 79 -19.35 6.58 13.79
C THR A 79 -20.39 7.64 14.14
N PRO A 80 -20.14 8.93 13.85
CA PRO A 80 -21.08 10.01 14.12
C PRO A 80 -22.37 9.83 13.31
N PRO A 81 -23.53 10.26 13.83
CA PRO A 81 -24.78 10.24 13.08
C PRO A 81 -24.74 11.03 11.76
N GLU A 82 -23.91 12.08 11.70
CA GLU A 82 -23.75 12.97 10.54
C GLU A 82 -22.68 12.49 9.53
N GLY A 83 -22.11 11.29 9.73
CA GLY A 83 -21.06 10.76 8.84
C GLY A 83 -21.58 10.36 7.45
N PRO A 84 -20.73 10.38 6.39
CA PRO A 84 -21.11 9.88 5.08
C PRO A 84 -21.61 8.43 5.13
N ALA A 85 -22.73 8.12 4.45
CA ALA A 85 -23.34 6.79 4.50
C ALA A 85 -22.41 5.64 4.09
N TYR A 86 -21.49 5.91 3.15
CA TYR A 86 -20.53 4.95 2.63
C TYR A 86 -19.21 4.91 3.42
N ASN A 87 -18.92 5.94 4.21
CA ASN A 87 -17.75 5.97 5.07
C ASN A 87 -18.05 6.85 6.29
N PRO A 88 -18.68 6.31 7.35
CA PRO A 88 -19.02 7.09 8.53
C PRO A 88 -17.91 7.13 9.58
N PHE A 89 -16.73 6.57 9.28
CA PHE A 89 -15.71 6.29 10.29
C PHE A 89 -14.83 7.50 10.55
N TRP A 90 -14.68 7.82 11.83
CA TRP A 90 -13.79 8.84 12.35
C TRP A 90 -12.86 8.24 13.40
N PHE A 91 -11.67 8.81 13.51
CA PHE A 91 -10.68 8.46 14.52
C PHE A 91 -10.50 9.62 15.48
N ARG A 92 -10.54 9.35 16.78
CA ARG A 92 -10.00 10.26 17.78
C ARG A 92 -8.47 10.19 17.71
N VAL A 93 -7.84 11.31 17.40
CA VAL A 93 -6.37 11.48 17.34
C VAL A 93 -5.93 12.56 18.32
N TRP A 94 -4.64 12.87 18.42
CA TRP A 94 -4.21 14.03 19.20
C TRP A 94 -4.83 15.33 18.61
N ASP A 95 -5.18 16.30 19.45
CA ASP A 95 -5.84 17.58 19.10
C ASP A 95 -7.26 17.54 18.51
N GLY A 96 -7.77 16.40 18.05
CA GLY A 96 -9.16 16.34 17.57
C GLY A 96 -9.59 15.00 16.96
N TYR A 97 -10.32 15.10 15.87
CA TYR A 97 -10.92 13.98 15.16
C TYR A 97 -10.58 14.06 13.68
N ILE A 98 -10.28 12.92 13.05
CA ILE A 98 -9.97 12.85 11.62
C ILE A 98 -10.87 11.84 10.94
N HIS A 99 -11.37 12.19 9.76
CA HIS A 99 -12.19 11.29 8.96
C HIS A 99 -11.33 10.21 8.30
N SER A 100 -11.85 8.99 8.16
CA SER A 100 -11.04 7.86 7.70
C SER A 100 -10.67 7.90 6.20
N ALA A 101 -11.31 8.73 5.38
CA ALA A 101 -11.21 8.69 3.91
C ALA A 101 -9.77 8.64 3.36
N TYR A 102 -8.82 9.30 4.01
CA TYR A 102 -7.41 9.36 3.61
C TYR A 102 -6.47 8.81 4.69
N VAL A 103 -7.00 8.01 5.60
CA VAL A 103 -6.25 7.40 6.70
C VAL A 103 -6.11 5.91 6.43
N GLN A 104 -4.88 5.45 6.30
CA GLN A 104 -4.56 4.03 6.32
C GLN A 104 -4.27 3.61 7.76
N THR A 105 -4.95 2.58 8.24
CA THR A 105 -4.63 1.98 9.53
C THR A 105 -3.43 1.06 9.37
N VAL A 106 -2.38 1.29 10.13
CA VAL A 106 -1.08 0.61 9.99
C VAL A 106 -0.54 0.14 11.33
N TYR A 107 0.43 -0.77 11.28
CA TYR A 107 1.11 -1.32 12.44
C TYR A 107 2.62 -1.31 12.20
N TYR A 108 3.40 -1.31 13.28
CA TYR A 108 4.82 -1.67 13.23
C TYR A 108 4.95 -3.15 13.55
N ARG A 109 5.23 -3.97 12.53
CA ARG A 109 5.56 -5.38 12.70
C ARG A 109 6.87 -5.66 11.98
N TYR A 110 7.90 -5.92 12.76
CA TYR A 110 9.20 -6.35 12.27
C TYR A 110 9.22 -7.87 12.13
N ASN A 111 9.96 -8.37 11.15
CA ASN A 111 10.00 -9.78 10.78
C ASN A 111 11.43 -10.31 10.87
N THR A 112 11.54 -11.63 11.05
CA THR A 112 12.82 -12.33 10.91
C THR A 112 13.21 -12.39 9.44
N PRO A 113 14.42 -11.95 9.05
CA PRO A 113 14.91 -12.07 7.69
C PRO A 113 14.98 -13.53 7.22
N LEU A 114 14.76 -13.74 5.92
CA LEU A 114 14.97 -15.02 5.26
C LEU A 114 16.46 -15.40 5.30
N GLU A 115 16.74 -16.70 5.29
CA GLU A 115 18.11 -17.21 5.17
C GLU A 115 18.56 -17.34 3.70
N SER A 116 17.61 -17.55 2.80
CA SER A 116 17.85 -17.71 1.36
C SER A 116 16.63 -17.29 0.55
N ILE A 117 16.85 -16.85 -0.69
CA ILE A 117 15.79 -16.46 -1.63
C ILE A 117 15.74 -17.49 -2.78
N PRO A 118 14.55 -17.99 -3.15
CA PRO A 118 14.40 -18.83 -4.35
C PRO A 118 14.83 -18.07 -5.62
N GLU A 119 15.29 -18.79 -6.64
CA GLU A 119 15.65 -18.18 -7.95
C GLU A 119 14.47 -17.45 -8.60
N SER A 120 13.25 -17.93 -8.36
CA SER A 120 12.00 -17.27 -8.77
C SER A 120 11.73 -15.94 -8.06
N GLY A 121 12.51 -15.59 -7.04
CA GLY A 121 12.18 -14.56 -6.06
C GLY A 121 11.12 -15.01 -5.05
N GLN A 122 10.98 -14.22 -3.99
CA GLN A 122 10.02 -14.43 -2.91
C GLN A 122 9.11 -13.20 -2.77
N LEU A 123 7.80 -13.41 -2.93
CA LEU A 123 6.82 -12.35 -2.70
C LEU A 123 6.78 -12.00 -1.20
N ALA A 124 6.76 -10.72 -0.89
CA ALA A 124 6.66 -10.22 0.48
C ALA A 124 5.77 -8.98 0.56
N GLU A 125 5.23 -8.70 1.74
CA GLU A 125 4.46 -7.48 2.03
C GLU A 125 5.19 -6.60 3.04
N VAL A 126 5.03 -5.28 2.92
CA VAL A 126 5.52 -4.32 3.91
C VAL A 126 4.60 -4.36 5.14
N THR A 127 5.17 -4.56 6.33
CA THR A 127 4.39 -4.69 7.59
C THR A 127 4.72 -3.61 8.61
N VAL A 128 5.39 -2.55 8.18
CA VAL A 128 5.61 -1.29 8.91
C VAL A 128 4.86 -0.15 8.21
N PRO A 129 4.54 0.99 8.87
CA PRO A 129 3.74 2.06 8.27
C PRO A 129 4.21 2.48 6.87
N TYR A 130 5.53 2.61 6.72
CA TYR A 130 6.22 2.75 5.46
C TYR A 130 7.72 2.48 5.68
N THR A 131 8.43 2.18 4.59
CA THR A 131 9.89 2.05 4.58
C THR A 131 10.48 2.88 3.45
N GLN A 132 11.57 3.58 3.76
CA GLN A 132 12.34 4.31 2.75
C GLN A 132 13.12 3.29 1.92
N ALA A 133 13.00 3.34 0.60
CA ALA A 133 13.81 2.51 -0.29
C ALA A 133 15.15 3.20 -0.57
N TYR A 134 16.17 2.40 -0.81
CA TYR A 134 17.52 2.84 -1.14
C TYR A 134 17.97 2.26 -2.48
N GLN A 135 18.98 2.88 -3.08
CA GLN A 135 19.73 2.38 -4.20
C GLN A 135 21.20 2.27 -3.80
N HIS A 136 21.93 1.37 -4.46
CA HIS A 136 23.35 1.17 -4.20
C HIS A 136 24.11 1.11 -5.52
N SER A 137 25.22 1.86 -5.59
CA SER A 137 26.16 1.78 -6.71
C SER A 137 27.60 1.78 -6.21
N ARG A 138 28.52 1.15 -6.96
CA ARG A 138 29.95 1.16 -6.60
C ARG A 138 30.56 2.56 -6.54
N ALA A 139 30.04 3.50 -7.33
CA ALA A 139 30.59 4.84 -7.43
C ALA A 139 30.10 5.77 -6.31
N GLN A 140 28.84 5.61 -5.87
CA GLN A 140 28.20 6.55 -4.94
C GLN A 140 27.78 5.92 -3.61
N GLY A 141 27.95 4.61 -3.45
CA GLY A 141 27.51 3.87 -2.27
C GLY A 141 25.99 3.84 -2.16
N TRP A 142 25.53 3.80 -0.91
CA TRP A 142 24.10 3.80 -0.54
C TRP A 142 23.51 5.19 -0.63
N GLN A 143 22.37 5.30 -1.30
CA GLN A 143 21.60 6.54 -1.42
C GLN A 143 20.12 6.26 -1.26
N GLU A 144 19.38 7.23 -0.75
CA GLU A 144 17.93 7.16 -0.76
C GLU A 144 17.42 7.07 -2.19
N HIS A 145 16.55 6.10 -2.42
CA HIS A 145 15.74 6.02 -3.63
C HIS A 145 14.53 6.95 -3.45
N HIS A 146 13.97 7.46 -4.55
CA HIS A 146 12.77 8.31 -4.48
C HIS A 146 11.50 7.54 -4.04
N PHE A 147 11.56 6.21 -3.98
CA PHE A 147 10.44 5.38 -3.54
C PHE A 147 10.37 5.31 -2.03
N ARG A 148 9.15 5.44 -1.53
CA ARG A 148 8.74 5.00 -0.21
C ARG A 148 7.71 3.89 -0.41
N LEU A 149 7.95 2.75 0.24
CA LEU A 149 7.05 1.59 0.16
C LEU A 149 6.13 1.64 1.38
N TYR A 150 4.85 1.35 1.19
CA TYR A 150 3.82 1.61 2.19
C TYR A 150 3.27 0.32 2.77
N TYR A 151 2.71 0.39 3.98
CA TYR A 151 2.07 -0.75 4.64
C TYR A 151 1.13 -1.51 3.67
N GLU A 152 1.28 -2.84 3.63
CA GLU A 152 0.57 -3.77 2.73
C GLU A 152 0.83 -3.60 1.21
N THR A 153 1.82 -2.83 0.78
CA THR A 153 2.35 -2.99 -0.57
C THR A 153 3.14 -4.29 -0.67
N THR A 154 3.09 -4.93 -1.82
CA THR A 154 3.73 -6.23 -2.08
C THR A 154 4.92 -6.04 -3.02
N HIS A 155 6.00 -6.76 -2.78
CA HIS A 155 7.24 -6.65 -3.57
C HIS A 155 7.91 -8.02 -3.73
N TRP A 156 8.66 -8.19 -4.81
CA TRP A 156 9.49 -9.37 -5.04
C TRP A 156 10.87 -9.18 -4.46
N ILE A 157 11.20 -9.97 -3.43
CA ILE A 157 12.56 -10.09 -2.91
C ILE A 157 13.34 -10.99 -3.86
N THR A 158 14.49 -10.51 -4.34
CA THR A 158 15.36 -11.25 -5.27
C THR A 158 16.73 -11.55 -4.69
N ASP A 159 17.16 -10.83 -3.65
CA ASP A 159 18.44 -11.09 -2.99
C ASP A 159 18.46 -10.57 -1.55
N ILE A 160 19.46 -10.99 -0.78
CA ILE A 160 19.76 -10.51 0.58
C ILE A 160 21.18 -9.97 0.59
N VAL A 161 21.33 -8.70 0.95
CA VAL A 161 22.61 -8.00 0.98
C VAL A 161 22.88 -7.44 2.37
N GLU A 162 24.15 -7.20 2.68
CA GLU A 162 24.51 -6.41 3.85
C GLU A 162 24.24 -4.93 3.57
N GLY A 163 23.34 -4.35 4.36
CA GLY A 163 22.98 -2.95 4.26
C GLY A 163 24.03 -2.01 4.86
N PRO A 164 23.84 -0.70 4.73
CA PRO A 164 24.75 0.31 5.25
C PRO A 164 24.86 0.37 6.78
N ASP A 165 23.94 -0.28 7.49
CA ASP A 165 23.92 -0.45 8.95
C ASP A 165 24.55 -1.79 9.39
N ASN A 166 25.18 -2.52 8.47
CA ASN A 166 25.72 -3.88 8.65
C ASN A 166 24.65 -4.90 9.08
N ARG A 167 23.38 -4.67 8.71
CA ARG A 167 22.26 -5.61 8.93
C ARG A 167 21.78 -6.18 7.60
N PRO A 168 21.01 -7.28 7.61
CA PRO A 168 20.41 -7.82 6.40
C PRO A 168 19.40 -6.85 5.78
N TRP A 169 19.55 -6.59 4.48
CA TRP A 169 18.63 -5.82 3.65
C TRP A 169 18.16 -6.68 2.49
N TYR A 170 16.90 -6.51 2.10
CA TYR A 170 16.38 -7.17 0.90
C TYR A 170 16.63 -6.31 -0.32
N GLN A 171 17.15 -6.94 -1.36
CA GLN A 171 17.06 -6.44 -2.73
C GLN A 171 15.68 -6.76 -3.27
N LEU A 172 14.97 -5.73 -3.72
CA LEU A 172 13.67 -5.82 -4.36
C LEU A 172 13.82 -5.52 -5.85
N THR A 173 13.21 -6.34 -6.69
CA THR A 173 13.17 -6.12 -8.14
C THR A 173 11.73 -5.87 -8.57
N SER A 174 11.51 -4.79 -9.32
CA SER A 174 10.21 -4.49 -9.89
C SER A 174 9.87 -5.48 -11.01
N GLU A 175 8.60 -5.88 -11.10
CA GLU A 175 8.11 -6.74 -12.18
C GLU A 175 8.16 -6.04 -13.56
N ALA A 176 8.24 -4.71 -13.56
CA ALA A 176 8.18 -3.88 -14.74
C ALA A 176 9.49 -3.92 -15.53
N THR A 177 10.62 -4.10 -14.84
CA THR A 177 11.94 -4.19 -15.47
C THR A 177 12.97 -4.69 -14.46
N ASP A 178 13.88 -5.52 -14.95
CA ASP A 178 14.99 -6.10 -14.19
C ASP A 178 15.97 -5.06 -13.64
N TYR A 179 16.00 -3.88 -14.25
CA TYR A 179 16.92 -2.81 -13.86
C TYR A 179 16.36 -1.92 -12.75
N LEU A 180 15.05 -2.01 -12.46
CA LEU A 180 14.44 -1.27 -11.37
C LEU A 180 14.59 -2.06 -10.08
N VAL A 181 15.76 -1.90 -9.48
CA VAL A 181 16.18 -2.55 -8.24
C VAL A 181 16.30 -1.51 -7.14
N TYR A 182 15.77 -1.83 -5.97
CA TYR A 182 15.88 -0.99 -4.78
C TYR A 182 15.94 -1.87 -3.52
N TYR A 183 16.42 -1.29 -2.43
CA TYR A 183 16.76 -2.02 -1.23
C TYR A 183 16.05 -1.45 0.00
N VAL A 184 15.69 -2.32 0.93
CA VAL A 184 15.03 -1.97 2.19
C VAL A 184 15.53 -2.86 3.32
N PRO A 185 15.45 -2.42 4.60
CA PRO A 185 15.75 -3.28 5.74
C PRO A 185 14.93 -4.57 5.70
N ALA A 186 15.58 -5.72 5.83
CA ALA A 186 14.90 -7.02 5.65
C ALA A 186 13.79 -7.24 6.68
N THR A 187 13.94 -6.67 7.88
CA THR A 187 12.95 -6.80 8.95
C THR A 187 11.62 -6.10 8.65
N HIS A 188 11.58 -5.18 7.69
CA HIS A 188 10.36 -4.43 7.36
C HIS A 188 9.36 -5.22 6.51
N LEU A 189 9.80 -6.32 5.90
CA LEU A 189 8.99 -7.11 4.98
C LEU A 189 8.71 -8.51 5.53
N ARG A 190 7.47 -8.96 5.36
CA ARG A 190 7.04 -10.32 5.69
C ARG A 190 6.91 -11.13 4.41
N PRO A 191 7.67 -12.23 4.25
CA PRO A 191 7.47 -13.17 3.16
C PRO A 191 6.04 -13.73 3.19
N ILE A 192 5.38 -13.75 2.02
CA ILE A 192 4.05 -14.31 1.84
C ILE A 192 4.21 -15.78 1.48
N SER A 193 3.54 -16.66 2.22
CA SER A 193 3.63 -18.09 1.96
C SER A 193 2.81 -18.50 0.72
N PRO A 194 3.16 -19.60 0.04
CA PRO A 194 2.37 -20.13 -1.07
C PRO A 194 0.90 -20.38 -0.72
N ASP A 195 0.60 -20.80 0.52
CA ASP A 195 -0.77 -21.06 0.97
C ASP A 195 -1.63 -19.79 1.02
N GLU A 196 -1.02 -18.64 1.30
CA GLU A 196 -1.72 -17.35 1.36
C GLU A 196 -2.19 -16.84 -0.01
N ILE A 197 -1.64 -17.40 -1.08
CA ILE A 197 -1.91 -17.03 -2.48
C ILE A 197 -2.45 -18.20 -3.30
N ALA A 198 -2.61 -19.37 -2.68
CA ALA A 198 -3.25 -20.53 -3.27
C ALA A 198 -4.67 -20.19 -3.78
N PRO A 199 -5.06 -20.70 -4.97
CA PRO A 199 -6.37 -20.40 -5.56
C PRO A 199 -7.55 -20.79 -4.66
N ILE A 200 -8.62 -20.00 -4.70
CA ILE A 200 -9.88 -20.31 -4.03
C ILE A 200 -10.83 -20.97 -5.02
N SER A 201 -11.41 -22.10 -4.62
CA SER A 201 -12.29 -22.94 -5.46
C SER A 201 -11.61 -23.32 -6.80
N PRO A 202 -10.45 -24.01 -6.77
CA PRO A 202 -9.70 -24.35 -7.99
C PRO A 202 -10.45 -25.33 -8.90
N ASP A 203 -11.34 -26.16 -8.34
CA ASP A 203 -12.05 -27.21 -9.07
C ASP A 203 -13.22 -26.68 -9.93
N LEU A 204 -13.61 -25.42 -9.73
CA LEU A 204 -14.67 -24.80 -10.53
C LEU A 204 -14.11 -24.28 -11.85
N PRO A 205 -14.75 -24.60 -12.99
CA PRO A 205 -14.34 -24.04 -14.27
C PRO A 205 -14.54 -22.52 -14.27
N GLY A 206 -13.70 -21.80 -15.02
CA GLY A 206 -13.66 -20.33 -14.99
C GLY A 206 -14.95 -19.64 -15.44
N ASP A 207 -15.76 -20.31 -16.28
CA ASP A 207 -17.06 -19.84 -16.76
C ASP A 207 -18.17 -19.97 -15.71
N ALA A 208 -17.99 -20.84 -14.71
CA ALA A 208 -18.84 -20.90 -13.52
C ALA A 208 -18.57 -19.76 -12.53
N LYS A 209 -17.51 -18.95 -12.76
CA LYS A 209 -17.20 -17.78 -11.94
C LYS A 209 -17.55 -16.50 -12.69
N ARG A 210 -18.24 -15.58 -12.02
CA ARG A 210 -18.45 -14.21 -12.55
C ARG A 210 -18.36 -13.15 -11.47
N ILE A 211 -17.96 -11.96 -11.89
CA ILE A 211 -17.98 -10.73 -11.11
C ILE A 211 -19.05 -9.81 -11.68
N GLU A 212 -19.86 -9.23 -10.82
CA GLU A 212 -20.77 -8.14 -11.16
C GLU A 212 -20.42 -6.90 -10.35
N ILE A 213 -20.19 -5.79 -11.03
CA ILE A 213 -19.90 -4.49 -10.43
C ILE A 213 -21.04 -3.53 -10.75
N SER A 214 -21.59 -2.93 -9.71
CA SER A 214 -22.49 -1.79 -9.84
C SER A 214 -21.73 -0.50 -9.57
N LEU A 215 -21.56 0.33 -10.60
CA LEU A 215 -20.94 1.65 -10.46
C LEU A 215 -21.85 2.62 -9.71
N GLU A 216 -23.17 2.47 -9.82
CA GLU A 216 -24.11 3.29 -9.04
C GLU A 216 -24.02 2.98 -7.54
N ARG A 217 -23.99 1.69 -7.17
CA ARG A 217 -23.93 1.27 -5.77
C ARG A 217 -22.51 1.20 -5.20
N GLN A 218 -21.50 1.39 -6.05
CA GLN A 218 -20.08 1.22 -5.72
C GLN A 218 -19.82 -0.11 -4.99
N PHE A 219 -20.34 -1.20 -5.55
CA PHE A 219 -20.29 -2.53 -4.94
C PHE A 219 -19.96 -3.61 -5.96
N LEU A 220 -19.09 -4.53 -5.56
CA LEU A 220 -18.69 -5.72 -6.31
C LEU A 220 -19.34 -6.94 -5.67
N THR A 221 -19.89 -7.84 -6.49
CA THR A 221 -20.41 -9.15 -6.07
C THR A 221 -19.74 -10.24 -6.90
N ALA A 222 -19.24 -11.29 -6.27
CA ALA A 222 -18.67 -12.45 -6.93
C ALA A 222 -19.60 -13.67 -6.77
N TYR A 223 -19.79 -14.40 -7.86
CA TYR A 223 -20.68 -15.55 -7.94
C TYR A 223 -19.94 -16.80 -8.38
N GLU A 224 -20.28 -17.92 -7.72
CA GLU A 224 -20.04 -19.28 -8.22
C GLU A 224 -21.37 -19.87 -8.66
N VAL A 225 -21.49 -20.16 -9.96
CA VAL A 225 -22.76 -20.44 -10.63
C VAL A 225 -23.72 -19.29 -10.30
N ASP A 226 -24.80 -19.50 -9.53
CA ASP A 226 -25.74 -18.44 -9.14
C ASP A 226 -25.68 -18.07 -7.66
N LYS A 227 -24.69 -18.59 -6.93
CA LYS A 227 -24.52 -18.31 -5.51
C LYS A 227 -23.53 -17.19 -5.30
N VAL A 228 -23.94 -16.17 -4.56
CA VAL A 228 -23.02 -15.14 -4.06
C VAL A 228 -22.05 -15.77 -3.07
N VAL A 229 -20.75 -15.62 -3.34
CA VAL A 229 -19.68 -16.13 -2.47
C VAL A 229 -18.86 -15.01 -1.83
N PHE A 230 -18.90 -13.81 -2.41
CA PHE A 230 -18.17 -12.65 -1.88
C PHE A 230 -18.81 -11.34 -2.33
N GLY A 231 -18.64 -10.30 -1.52
CA GLY A 231 -19.02 -8.94 -1.87
C GLY A 231 -18.16 -7.91 -1.15
N ALA A 232 -17.87 -6.81 -1.84
CA ALA A 232 -17.02 -5.74 -1.33
C ALA A 232 -17.49 -4.36 -1.83
N ARG A 233 -17.31 -3.34 -0.99
CA ARG A 233 -17.38 -1.94 -1.45
C ARG A 233 -16.16 -1.65 -2.32
N ILE A 234 -16.37 -0.84 -3.35
CA ILE A 234 -15.31 -0.43 -4.29
C ILE A 234 -15.22 1.09 -4.39
N SER A 235 -14.14 1.58 -4.98
CA SER A 235 -14.09 2.94 -5.53
C SER A 235 -13.72 2.89 -7.01
N SER A 236 -14.66 3.18 -7.88
CA SER A 236 -14.45 3.22 -9.33
C SER A 236 -13.85 4.56 -9.81
N GLY A 237 -13.71 4.71 -11.12
CA GLY A 237 -13.25 5.93 -11.77
C GLY A 237 -14.20 7.11 -11.59
N MET A 238 -13.67 8.28 -11.19
CA MET A 238 -14.46 9.48 -10.85
C MET A 238 -14.79 10.41 -12.02
N GLY A 239 -14.33 10.09 -13.24
CA GLY A 239 -14.45 10.95 -14.41
C GLY A 239 -15.85 11.06 -15.02
N GLN A 240 -16.01 12.01 -15.94
CA GLN A 240 -17.22 12.19 -16.76
C GLN A 240 -17.13 11.52 -18.14
N LYS A 241 -15.94 11.08 -18.54
CA LYS A 241 -15.68 10.35 -19.80
C LYS A 241 -14.96 9.07 -19.47
N ASP A 242 -15.26 8.02 -20.23
CA ASP A 242 -14.63 6.72 -20.06
C ASP A 242 -13.14 6.79 -20.43
N VAL A 243 -12.33 6.02 -19.71
CA VAL A 243 -10.95 5.72 -20.14
C VAL A 243 -10.97 5.10 -21.56
N PRO A 244 -9.96 5.36 -22.41
CA PRO A 244 -8.72 6.09 -22.12
C PRO A 244 -8.82 7.62 -22.26
N VAL A 245 -9.98 8.17 -22.66
CA VAL A 245 -10.12 9.61 -22.90
C VAL A 245 -10.32 10.40 -21.59
N GLY A 246 -11.01 9.82 -20.62
CA GLY A 246 -11.20 10.39 -19.29
C GLY A 246 -10.73 9.45 -18.19
N THR A 247 -11.42 9.49 -17.06
CA THR A 247 -11.07 8.73 -15.85
C THR A 247 -12.25 7.93 -15.30
N ARG A 248 -13.37 7.84 -16.04
CA ARG A 248 -14.52 7.02 -15.66
C ARG A 248 -14.26 5.56 -16.01
N THR A 249 -14.64 4.66 -15.11
CA THR A 249 -14.61 3.22 -15.42
C THR A 249 -15.63 2.91 -16.52
N PRO A 250 -15.23 2.27 -17.63
CA PRO A 250 -16.15 1.97 -18.71
C PRO A 250 -17.11 0.85 -18.30
N LYS A 251 -18.38 0.99 -18.66
CA LYS A 251 -19.38 -0.08 -18.51
C LYS A 251 -19.22 -1.10 -19.63
N GLY A 252 -19.53 -2.36 -19.34
CA GLY A 252 -19.44 -3.42 -20.35
C GLY A 252 -19.22 -4.79 -19.76
N GLU A 253 -18.93 -5.72 -20.65
CA GLU A 253 -18.59 -7.11 -20.35
C GLU A 253 -17.13 -7.35 -20.69
N TYR A 254 -16.37 -7.81 -19.71
CA TYR A 254 -14.93 -8.02 -19.78
C TYR A 254 -14.57 -9.40 -19.22
N HIS A 255 -13.31 -9.76 -19.38
CA HIS A 255 -12.72 -10.94 -18.73
C HIS A 255 -11.41 -10.52 -18.08
N ILE A 256 -11.06 -11.14 -16.97
CA ILE A 256 -9.72 -10.98 -16.40
C ILE A 256 -8.70 -11.49 -17.44
N THR A 257 -7.76 -10.64 -17.84
CA THR A 257 -6.77 -10.95 -18.89
C THR A 257 -5.39 -11.24 -18.32
N SER A 258 -5.07 -10.62 -17.19
CA SER A 258 -3.82 -10.87 -16.48
C SER A 258 -3.94 -10.54 -15.00
N LYS A 259 -3.04 -11.12 -14.21
CA LYS A 259 -2.94 -10.88 -12.77
C LYS A 259 -1.49 -10.73 -12.36
N SER A 260 -1.24 -9.84 -11.41
CA SER A 260 0.06 -9.62 -10.79
C SER A 260 -0.13 -9.38 -9.29
N PRO A 261 0.54 -10.15 -8.41
CA PRO A 261 0.41 -9.93 -6.98
C PRO A 261 1.08 -8.61 -6.56
N SER A 262 2.07 -8.13 -7.33
CA SER A 262 2.84 -6.91 -7.10
C SER A 262 3.03 -6.16 -8.41
N LYS A 263 2.28 -5.08 -8.63
CA LYS A 263 2.34 -4.31 -9.88
C LYS A 263 2.95 -2.92 -9.68
N HIS A 264 3.85 -2.52 -10.58
CA HIS A 264 4.25 -1.12 -10.69
C HIS A 264 3.22 -0.36 -11.51
N MET A 265 2.54 0.63 -10.92
CA MET A 265 1.55 1.47 -11.62
C MET A 265 2.03 2.91 -11.77
N GLY A 266 1.86 3.47 -12.97
CA GLY A 266 2.24 4.83 -13.31
C GLY A 266 3.58 4.92 -14.06
N SER A 267 4.21 6.09 -14.04
CA SER A 267 5.42 6.34 -14.82
C SER A 267 6.62 5.54 -14.28
N LEU A 268 7.36 4.89 -15.17
CA LEU A 268 8.69 4.31 -14.86
C LEU A 268 9.79 5.38 -14.75
N SER A 269 9.52 6.58 -15.29
CA SER A 269 10.40 7.74 -15.14
C SER A 269 10.03 8.50 -13.87
N ALA A 270 10.96 8.51 -12.92
CA ALA A 270 10.91 9.22 -11.65
C ALA A 270 11.20 10.72 -11.82
N SER A 271 10.56 11.37 -12.78
CA SER A 271 10.91 12.76 -13.14
C SER A 271 10.51 13.79 -12.08
N GLY A 272 9.88 13.41 -10.96
CA GLY A 272 9.45 14.32 -9.90
C GLY A 272 8.50 15.42 -10.38
N ALA A 273 7.96 15.29 -11.60
CA ALA A 273 7.06 16.26 -12.20
C ALA A 273 5.69 16.20 -11.49
N PRO A 274 5.07 17.34 -11.16
CA PRO A 274 3.73 17.37 -10.61
C PRO A 274 2.77 16.58 -11.52
N GLY A 275 2.13 15.53 -10.98
CA GLY A 275 1.18 14.69 -11.72
C GLY A 275 1.73 13.36 -12.25
N THR A 276 3.05 13.07 -12.15
CA THR A 276 3.57 11.72 -12.40
C THR A 276 3.54 10.90 -11.11
N TYR A 277 2.52 10.05 -10.95
CA TYR A 277 2.50 9.05 -9.89
C TYR A 277 3.31 7.83 -10.34
N SER A 278 4.15 7.32 -9.45
CA SER A 278 4.86 6.04 -9.60
C SER A 278 4.60 5.27 -8.31
N LEU A 279 3.76 4.25 -8.40
CA LEU A 279 3.31 3.44 -7.27
C LEU A 279 3.92 2.04 -7.42
N PRO A 280 5.10 1.79 -6.84
CA PRO A 280 5.67 0.45 -6.83
C PRO A 280 4.85 -0.46 -5.91
N GLY A 281 4.66 -1.71 -6.32
CA GLY A 281 4.09 -2.75 -5.45
C GLY A 281 2.60 -2.60 -5.15
N VAL A 282 1.81 -2.05 -6.09
CA VAL A 282 0.34 -2.07 -5.99
C VAL A 282 -0.12 -3.53 -5.87
N PRO A 283 -0.78 -3.88 -4.75
CA PRO A 283 -0.95 -5.28 -4.42
C PRO A 283 -2.20 -5.88 -5.09
N TRP A 284 -2.12 -7.17 -5.41
CA TRP A 284 -3.26 -8.01 -5.82
C TRP A 284 -4.02 -7.48 -7.04
N THR A 285 -3.28 -7.18 -8.11
CA THR A 285 -3.82 -6.57 -9.33
C THR A 285 -4.37 -7.62 -10.28
N SER A 286 -5.60 -7.44 -10.77
CA SER A 286 -6.24 -8.26 -11.81
C SER A 286 -6.80 -7.36 -12.92
N PHE A 287 -6.19 -7.40 -14.10
CA PHE A 287 -6.57 -6.56 -15.25
C PHE A 287 -7.76 -7.14 -16.01
N PHE A 288 -8.66 -6.28 -16.48
CA PHE A 288 -9.80 -6.67 -17.33
C PHE A 288 -9.98 -5.78 -18.57
N ILE A 289 -9.25 -4.66 -18.67
CA ILE A 289 -9.08 -3.90 -19.92
C ILE A 289 -7.58 -3.68 -20.09
N TYR A 290 -6.95 -4.48 -20.96
CA TYR A 290 -5.50 -4.48 -21.11
C TYR A 290 -4.99 -3.20 -21.78
N GLU A 291 -5.71 -2.71 -22.80
CA GLU A 291 -5.30 -1.59 -23.64
C GLU A 291 -5.16 -0.28 -22.87
N SER A 292 -6.05 -0.06 -21.89
CA SER A 292 -6.05 1.12 -21.03
C SER A 292 -5.55 0.83 -19.61
N GLY A 293 -5.13 -0.40 -19.32
CA GLY A 293 -4.57 -0.80 -18.03
C GLY A 293 -5.58 -0.79 -16.87
N VAL A 294 -6.88 -0.98 -17.15
CA VAL A 294 -7.92 -0.98 -16.11
C VAL A 294 -7.94 -2.32 -15.39
N ALA A 295 -7.85 -2.25 -14.06
CA ALA A 295 -7.76 -3.41 -13.20
C ALA A 295 -8.62 -3.29 -11.93
N LEU A 296 -8.85 -4.42 -11.28
CA LEU A 296 -9.20 -4.49 -9.87
C LEU A 296 -7.90 -4.64 -9.08
N HIS A 297 -7.69 -3.85 -8.02
CA HIS A 297 -6.47 -3.96 -7.21
C HIS A 297 -6.65 -3.45 -5.79
N GLY A 298 -5.74 -3.84 -4.91
CA GLY A 298 -5.66 -3.32 -3.55
C GLY A 298 -5.21 -1.85 -3.56
N THR A 299 -5.80 -1.05 -2.68
CA THR A 299 -5.59 0.39 -2.60
C THR A 299 -5.24 0.81 -1.18
N PHE A 300 -4.01 1.30 -1.01
CA PHE A 300 -3.47 1.74 0.29
C PHE A 300 -3.49 3.27 0.48
N TRP A 301 -3.87 4.03 -0.56
CA TRP A 301 -3.81 5.50 -0.56
C TRP A 301 -5.14 6.20 -0.22
N HIS A 302 -6.22 5.46 0.02
CA HIS A 302 -7.48 5.98 0.57
C HIS A 302 -8.31 4.85 1.20
N ASN A 303 -9.29 5.22 2.03
CA ASN A 303 -10.27 4.31 2.63
C ASN A 303 -11.73 4.66 2.28
N ASN A 304 -11.95 5.40 1.19
CA ASN A 304 -13.27 5.92 0.80
C ASN A 304 -14.12 4.94 -0.04
N PHE A 305 -14.09 3.64 0.30
CA PHE A 305 -14.78 2.60 -0.46
C PHE A 305 -16.31 2.78 -0.39
N GLY A 306 -16.96 2.83 -1.55
CA GLY A 306 -18.36 3.21 -1.72
C GLY A 306 -18.54 4.55 -2.43
N ILE A 307 -17.45 5.27 -2.73
CA ILE A 307 -17.44 6.52 -3.50
C ILE A 307 -16.38 6.40 -4.62
N PRO A 308 -16.63 6.88 -5.85
CA PRO A 308 -15.63 6.91 -6.91
C PRO A 308 -14.39 7.75 -6.53
N MET A 309 -13.19 7.19 -6.72
CA MET A 309 -11.91 7.82 -6.33
C MET A 309 -10.77 7.55 -7.33
N SER A 310 -10.93 6.61 -8.26
CA SER A 310 -9.84 6.15 -9.12
C SER A 310 -9.79 6.93 -10.45
N HIS A 311 -8.79 6.62 -11.26
CA HIS A 311 -8.65 7.11 -12.64
C HIS A 311 -9.15 6.10 -13.69
N GLY A 312 -9.93 5.10 -13.29
CA GLY A 312 -10.52 4.10 -14.17
C GLY A 312 -10.59 2.72 -13.52
N CYS A 313 -9.57 2.36 -12.73
CA CYS A 313 -9.51 1.10 -12.00
C CYS A 313 -10.66 0.92 -10.98
N ILE A 314 -10.83 -0.29 -10.50
CA ILE A 314 -11.72 -0.63 -9.39
C ILE A 314 -10.86 -0.82 -8.14
N ASN A 315 -10.85 0.20 -7.28
CA ASN A 315 -10.09 0.18 -6.04
C ASN A 315 -10.83 -0.67 -5.00
N LEU A 316 -10.09 -1.58 -4.35
CA LEU A 316 -10.56 -2.46 -3.28
C LEU A 316 -9.67 -2.29 -2.04
N ARG A 317 -10.19 -2.68 -0.87
CA ARG A 317 -9.34 -2.90 0.31
C ARG A 317 -8.33 -4.00 -0.04
N ASN A 318 -7.10 -3.91 0.46
CA ASN A 318 -6.05 -4.89 0.13
C ASN A 318 -6.48 -6.34 0.42
N ALA A 319 -7.15 -6.58 1.54
CA ALA A 319 -7.69 -7.90 1.89
C ALA A 319 -8.75 -8.40 0.89
N ASP A 320 -9.65 -7.52 0.44
CA ASP A 320 -10.67 -7.86 -0.55
C ASP A 320 -10.04 -8.16 -1.91
N ALA A 321 -9.05 -7.36 -2.32
CA ALA A 321 -8.29 -7.57 -3.55
C ALA A 321 -7.51 -8.89 -3.51
N LYS A 322 -6.87 -9.22 -2.38
CA LYS A 322 -6.17 -10.51 -2.17
C LYS A 322 -7.14 -11.69 -2.30
N TRP A 323 -8.31 -11.60 -1.66
CA TRP A 323 -9.33 -12.64 -1.77
C TRP A 323 -9.74 -12.83 -3.24
N LEU A 324 -10.04 -11.72 -3.92
CA LEU A 324 -10.46 -11.75 -5.32
C LEU A 324 -9.37 -12.30 -6.24
N PHE A 325 -8.13 -11.84 -6.07
CA PHE A 325 -6.96 -12.28 -6.83
C PHE A 325 -6.78 -13.81 -6.77
N ARG A 326 -6.98 -14.41 -5.60
CA ARG A 326 -6.91 -15.87 -5.41
C ARG A 326 -8.11 -16.59 -6.03
N TRP A 327 -9.28 -15.97 -6.02
CA TRP A 327 -10.52 -16.58 -6.50
C TRP A 327 -10.68 -16.54 -8.02
N VAL A 328 -10.23 -15.46 -8.68
CA VAL A 328 -10.37 -15.29 -10.12
C VAL A 328 -9.38 -16.15 -10.93
N THR A 329 -9.82 -16.55 -12.11
CA THR A 329 -8.98 -17.18 -13.15
C THR A 329 -8.34 -16.12 -14.06
N PRO A 330 -7.22 -16.42 -14.75
CA PRO A 330 -6.40 -17.64 -14.66
C PRO A 330 -5.87 -17.85 -13.23
N ALA A 331 -5.74 -19.11 -12.79
CA ALA A 331 -5.25 -19.40 -11.44
C ALA A 331 -3.79 -18.92 -11.29
N TYR A 332 -3.41 -18.48 -10.10
CA TYR A 332 -2.02 -18.15 -9.80
C TYR A 332 -1.36 -19.39 -9.20
N GLU A 333 -0.61 -20.13 -10.03
CA GLU A 333 -0.07 -21.44 -9.66
C GLU A 333 1.27 -21.32 -8.92
N TYR A 334 1.48 -22.24 -7.97
CA TYR A 334 2.75 -22.43 -7.27
C TYR A 334 3.23 -23.88 -7.48
N PRO A 335 4.55 -24.13 -7.52
CA PRO A 335 5.64 -23.16 -7.40
C PRO A 335 5.81 -22.28 -8.65
N ILE A 336 6.25 -21.04 -8.43
CA ILE A 336 6.67 -20.16 -9.53
C ILE A 336 8.05 -20.65 -10.00
N ALA A 337 8.16 -20.98 -11.29
CA ALA A 337 9.40 -21.51 -11.85
C ALA A 337 10.51 -20.43 -11.90
N ASP A 338 10.16 -19.24 -12.37
CA ASP A 338 11.06 -18.12 -12.55
C ASP A 338 10.27 -16.79 -12.50
N ARG A 339 10.97 -15.67 -12.61
CA ARG A 339 10.35 -14.33 -12.60
C ARG A 339 9.31 -14.09 -13.70
N PHE A 340 9.31 -14.83 -14.80
CA PHE A 340 8.28 -14.69 -15.84
C PHE A 340 6.92 -15.19 -15.35
N GLY A 341 6.91 -16.02 -14.29
CA GLY A 341 5.70 -16.43 -13.59
C GLY A 341 5.17 -15.41 -12.57
N TRP A 342 5.81 -14.25 -12.39
CA TRP A 342 5.29 -13.18 -11.51
C TRP A 342 3.94 -12.64 -11.99
N ASP A 343 3.75 -12.57 -13.31
CA ASP A 343 2.50 -12.16 -13.95
C ASP A 343 1.87 -13.36 -14.67
N VAL A 344 0.59 -13.64 -14.39
CA VAL A 344 -0.16 -14.70 -15.06
C VAL A 344 -1.12 -14.08 -16.07
N ARG A 345 -1.20 -14.64 -17.28
CA ARG A 345 -2.07 -14.16 -18.36
C ARG A 345 -3.00 -15.28 -18.84
N GLY A 346 -4.18 -14.92 -19.31
CA GLY A 346 -5.15 -15.88 -19.83
C GLY A 346 -6.53 -15.27 -20.05
N TYR A 347 -7.47 -16.07 -20.56
CA TYR A 347 -8.87 -15.70 -20.62
C TYR A 347 -9.57 -16.15 -19.34
N GLY A 348 -9.67 -15.21 -18.40
CA GLY A 348 -10.05 -15.47 -17.03
C GLY A 348 -11.53 -15.25 -16.71
N THR A 349 -11.82 -14.98 -15.45
CA THR A 349 -13.18 -14.80 -14.92
C THR A 349 -13.89 -13.64 -15.60
N ARG A 350 -15.18 -13.82 -15.91
CA ARG A 350 -16.01 -12.76 -16.51
C ARG A 350 -16.27 -11.63 -15.52
N VAL A 351 -16.23 -10.39 -16.01
CA VAL A 351 -16.50 -9.16 -15.25
C VAL A 351 -17.58 -8.35 -15.97
N SER A 352 -18.76 -8.23 -15.35
CA SER A 352 -19.87 -7.40 -15.83
C SER A 352 -19.90 -6.10 -15.05
N ILE A 353 -19.80 -4.95 -15.73
CA ILE A 353 -19.80 -3.61 -15.12
C ILE A 353 -21.03 -2.85 -15.57
N LYS A 354 -21.88 -2.47 -14.61
CA LYS A 354 -23.18 -1.84 -14.82
C LYS A 354 -23.28 -0.46 -14.20
#